data_AF-A0AAV7PUE4-F1
#
_entry.id   AF-A0AAV7PUE4-F1
#
_cell.length_a   1.000
_cell.length_b   1.000
_cell.length_c   1.000
_cell.angle_alpha   90.00
_cell.angle_beta   90.00
_cell.angle_gamma   90.00
#
_symmetry.space_group_name_H-M   'P 1'
#
loop_
_entity.id
_entity.type
_entity.pdbx_description
1 polymer ?
#
loop_
_entity_poly.entity_id
_entity_poly.type
_entity_poly.pdbx_seq_one_letter_code
_entity_poly.pdbx_strand_id
1 'polypeptide(L)'
;MQQPSLESCNEQQFSLEPCNVQQLSLEPCNKQQFSLVPSNEQQPSLKPCDVQQFSLELCNEQGDALKPCNAQQLSLEPCNVQQPSLKPCNAQQHSLEPCNVQQSSLERCNVQQSSLEPCNEQQPLLKPCNDQQFSLVSCNEQGDALKPCNVHQHSLEPCNVQQPSLESCNDQQFSLELCNEQGDALKPCNVQQLSLEPCNEQRPSLEPCNEQQHSP
;
A
#
# COMPACT_ATOMS: atom_id res chain seq x y z
N MET A 1 -15.73 21.96 -19.76
CA MET A 1 -14.95 21.18 -18.78
C MET A 1 -15.76 21.16 -17.50
N GLN A 2 -16.35 20.03 -17.14
CA GLN A 2 -17.03 19.91 -15.84
C GLN A 2 -15.97 19.62 -14.79
N GLN A 3 -15.95 20.44 -13.73
CA GLN A 3 -15.20 20.19 -12.51
C GLN A 3 -16.22 19.74 -11.47
N PRO A 4 -16.56 18.44 -11.39
CA PRO A 4 -17.40 17.95 -10.32
C PRO A 4 -16.63 18.04 -9.00
N SER A 5 -16.97 19.04 -8.19
CA SER A 5 -16.64 19.11 -6.77
C SER A 5 -17.88 18.73 -5.97
N LEU A 6 -17.82 17.65 -5.19
CA LEU A 6 -18.93 17.23 -4.33
C LEU A 6 -18.45 17.10 -2.88
N GLU A 7 -19.09 17.89 -2.03
CA GLU A 7 -19.08 17.73 -0.59
C GLU A 7 -20.42 17.08 -0.21
N SER A 8 -20.42 15.82 0.19
CA SER A 8 -21.64 15.11 0.62
C SER A 8 -21.44 14.48 1.99
N CYS A 9 -22.29 14.86 2.93
CA CYS A 9 -22.30 14.38 4.31
C CYS A 9 -23.64 13.72 4.64
N ASN A 10 -23.62 12.65 5.44
CA ASN A 10 -24.82 12.02 6.01
C ASN A 10 -25.73 11.29 5.01
N GLU A 11 -25.17 10.45 4.14
CA GLU A 11 -25.94 9.47 3.37
C GLU A 11 -25.48 8.06 3.75
N GLN A 12 -26.38 7.08 3.75
CA GLN A 12 -25.99 5.71 4.13
C GLN A 12 -25.03 5.10 3.11
N GLN A 13 -25.29 5.31 1.82
CA GLN A 13 -24.51 4.75 0.73
C GLN A 13 -24.27 5.81 -0.33
N PHE A 14 -23.11 5.77 -0.97
CA PHE A 14 -22.76 6.63 -2.08
C PHE A 14 -21.92 5.86 -3.08
N SER A 15 -22.31 5.92 -4.36
CA SER A 15 -21.58 5.31 -5.46
C SER A 15 -21.47 6.29 -6.61
N LEU A 16 -20.29 6.38 -7.22
CA LEU A 16 -20.04 7.22 -8.39
C LEU A 16 -19.13 6.49 -9.38
N GLU A 17 -19.41 6.68 -10.67
CA GLU A 17 -18.63 6.11 -11.78
C GLU A 17 -18.34 7.22 -12.81
N PRO A 18 -17.48 8.20 -12.48
CA PRO A 18 -17.12 9.26 -13.40
C PRO A 18 -16.21 8.71 -14.51
N CYS A 19 -16.32 9.27 -15.71
CA CYS A 19 -15.50 8.87 -16.84
C CYS A 19 -15.12 10.08 -17.70
N ASN A 20 -13.84 10.14 -18.07
CA ASN A 20 -13.26 11.22 -18.89
C ASN A 20 -13.42 12.62 -18.27
N VAL A 21 -13.25 12.75 -16.96
CA VAL A 21 -13.23 14.04 -16.26
C VAL A 21 -11.78 14.49 -15.99
N GLN A 22 -11.52 15.78 -16.19
CA GLN A 22 -10.16 16.33 -16.08
C GLN A 22 -9.71 16.58 -14.66
N GLN A 23 -10.65 16.73 -13.72
CA GLN A 23 -10.41 16.98 -12.31
C GLN A 23 -11.65 16.54 -11.53
N LEU A 24 -11.47 15.60 -10.61
CA LEU A 24 -12.50 15.12 -9.71
C LEU A 24 -12.08 15.43 -8.26
N SER A 25 -12.93 16.11 -7.50
CA SER A 25 -12.66 16.36 -6.08
C SER A 25 -13.86 15.95 -5.23
N LEU A 26 -13.65 14.96 -4.36
CA LEU A 26 -14.69 14.44 -3.47
C LEU A 26 -14.19 14.44 -2.02
N GLU A 27 -15.00 15.03 -1.14
CA GLU A 27 -14.77 15.00 0.31
C GLU A 27 -16.01 14.41 1.02
N PRO A 28 -16.26 13.10 0.85
CA PRO A 28 -17.39 12.45 1.51
C PRO A 28 -17.10 12.27 3.01
N CYS A 29 -18.10 12.49 3.86
CA CYS A 29 -17.96 12.31 5.30
C CYS A 29 -19.18 11.60 5.90
N ASN A 30 -18.95 10.79 6.95
CA ASN A 30 -19.99 10.05 7.68
C ASN A 30 -20.84 9.15 6.77
N LYS A 31 -20.19 8.20 6.08
CA LYS A 31 -20.86 7.23 5.19
C LYS A 31 -20.76 5.81 5.77
N GLN A 32 -21.79 4.99 5.61
CA GLN A 32 -21.62 3.56 5.88
C GLN A 32 -20.85 2.91 4.74
N GLN A 33 -21.22 3.22 3.50
CA GLN A 33 -20.55 2.68 2.32
C GLN A 33 -20.27 3.78 1.31
N PHE A 34 -19.05 3.79 0.79
CA PHE A 34 -18.62 4.65 -0.30
C PHE A 34 -17.90 3.80 -1.35
N SER A 35 -18.38 3.85 -2.59
CA SER A 35 -17.71 3.26 -3.75
C SER A 35 -17.44 4.33 -4.80
N LEU A 36 -16.28 4.28 -5.43
CA LEU A 36 -15.96 5.12 -6.56
C LEU A 36 -15.19 4.30 -7.60
N VAL A 37 -15.59 4.42 -8.86
CA VAL A 37 -14.92 3.76 -9.98
C VAL A 37 -14.67 4.81 -11.07
N PRO A 38 -13.65 5.68 -10.92
CA PRO A 38 -13.29 6.61 -11.96
C PRO A 38 -12.51 5.91 -13.08
N SER A 39 -12.67 6.40 -14.31
CA SER A 39 -11.84 5.94 -15.42
C SER A 39 -11.47 7.04 -16.40
N ASN A 40 -10.19 7.05 -16.76
CA ASN A 40 -9.55 8.04 -17.62
C ASN A 40 -9.63 9.46 -17.05
N GLU A 41 -9.42 9.62 -15.75
CA GLU A 41 -9.30 10.94 -15.14
C GLU A 41 -7.85 11.46 -15.10
N GLN A 42 -7.76 12.77 -14.89
CA GLN A 42 -6.51 13.42 -14.56
C GLN A 42 -6.67 14.04 -13.18
N GLN A 43 -5.73 13.75 -12.27
CA GLN A 43 -5.66 14.36 -10.93
C GLN A 43 -6.93 14.27 -10.05
N PRO A 44 -7.58 13.10 -9.89
CA PRO A 44 -8.57 12.90 -8.84
C PRO A 44 -7.96 13.15 -7.45
N SER A 45 -8.70 13.88 -6.62
CA SER A 45 -8.37 14.14 -5.22
C SER A 45 -9.52 13.71 -4.32
N LEU A 46 -9.33 12.63 -3.55
CA LEU A 46 -10.34 12.12 -2.61
C LEU A 46 -9.87 12.25 -1.18
N LYS A 47 -10.73 12.81 -0.32
CA LYS A 47 -10.51 12.88 1.14
C LYS A 47 -11.74 12.35 1.89
N PRO A 48 -12.02 11.04 1.83
CA PRO A 48 -13.11 10.46 2.60
C PRO A 48 -12.76 10.47 4.10
N CYS A 49 -13.74 10.78 4.94
CA CYS A 49 -13.61 10.76 6.40
C CYS A 49 -14.76 9.98 7.05
N ASP A 50 -14.47 9.20 8.07
CA ASP A 50 -15.45 8.47 8.87
C ASP A 50 -16.38 7.61 7.99
N VAL A 51 -15.76 6.70 7.22
CA VAL A 51 -16.45 5.78 6.32
C VAL A 51 -16.33 4.36 6.86
N GLN A 52 -17.42 3.60 7.04
CA GLN A 52 -17.26 2.22 7.50
C GLN A 52 -16.59 1.35 6.43
N GLN A 53 -17.09 1.41 5.19
CA GLN A 53 -16.57 0.65 4.05
C GLN A 53 -16.28 1.59 2.89
N PHE A 54 -15.02 1.68 2.50
CA PHE A 54 -14.56 2.43 1.33
C PHE A 54 -13.98 1.47 0.30
N SER A 55 -14.49 1.55 -0.93
CA SER A 55 -13.92 0.88 -2.11
C SER A 55 -13.58 1.90 -3.17
N LEU A 56 -12.45 1.70 -3.83
CA LEU A 56 -12.05 2.50 -4.98
C LEU A 56 -11.29 1.65 -6.00
N GLU A 57 -11.78 1.68 -7.23
CA GLU A 57 -11.16 1.01 -8.37
C GLU A 57 -10.74 2.07 -9.38
N LEU A 58 -9.44 2.36 -9.48
CA LEU A 58 -8.90 3.38 -10.40
C LEU A 58 -8.45 2.71 -11.70
N CYS A 59 -8.80 3.26 -12.86
CA CYS A 59 -8.37 2.69 -14.15
C CYS A 59 -7.93 3.75 -15.16
N ASN A 60 -6.68 3.65 -15.61
CA ASN A 60 -6.04 4.56 -16.57
C ASN A 60 -5.96 6.01 -16.07
N GLU A 61 -5.43 6.17 -14.86
CA GLU A 61 -5.41 7.44 -14.13
C GLU A 61 -4.00 8.06 -14.06
N GLN A 62 -3.94 9.39 -13.91
CA GLN A 62 -2.66 10.11 -13.77
C GLN A 62 -2.70 11.17 -12.66
N GLY A 63 -1.79 11.05 -11.70
CA GLY A 63 -1.50 12.07 -10.69
C GLY A 63 -2.49 12.09 -9.51
N ASP A 64 -2.95 10.91 -9.10
CA ASP A 64 -4.01 10.75 -8.11
C ASP A 64 -3.53 11.01 -6.69
N ALA A 65 -4.37 11.65 -5.88
CA ALA A 65 -4.08 11.87 -4.46
C ALA A 65 -5.26 11.42 -3.59
N LEU A 66 -5.07 10.33 -2.84
CA LEU A 66 -6.08 9.76 -1.96
C LEU A 66 -5.64 9.82 -0.52
N LYS A 67 -6.49 10.41 0.33
CA LYS A 67 -6.20 10.57 1.77
C LYS A 67 -7.38 10.11 2.62
N PRO A 68 -7.73 8.83 2.59
CA PRO A 68 -8.81 8.33 3.44
C PRO A 68 -8.42 8.38 4.91
N CYS A 69 -9.33 8.90 5.73
CA CYS A 69 -9.16 9.00 7.18
C CYS A 69 -10.30 8.26 7.88
N ASN A 70 -9.96 7.42 8.87
CA ASN A 70 -10.92 6.68 9.69
C ASN A 70 -11.85 5.80 8.84
N ALA A 71 -11.31 4.72 8.29
CA ALA A 71 -12.09 3.70 7.59
C ALA A 71 -12.11 2.39 8.40
N GLN A 72 -13.24 1.71 8.58
CA GLN A 72 -13.15 0.36 9.17
C GLN A 72 -12.53 -0.60 8.15
N GLN A 73 -13.02 -0.56 6.91
CA GLN A 73 -12.54 -1.37 5.80
C GLN A 73 -12.22 -0.46 4.62
N LEU A 74 -11.02 -0.60 4.08
CA LEU A 74 -10.52 0.16 2.94
C LEU A 74 -9.97 -0.80 1.88
N SER A 75 -10.63 -0.88 0.72
CA SER A 75 -10.15 -1.59 -0.46
C SER A 75 -9.78 -0.60 -1.56
N LEU A 76 -8.61 -0.78 -2.16
CA LEU A 76 -8.09 0.04 -3.25
C LEU A 76 -7.54 -0.87 -4.36
N GLU A 77 -8.00 -0.68 -5.59
CA GLU A 77 -7.57 -1.49 -6.74
C GLU A 77 -7.17 -0.56 -7.91
N PRO A 78 -5.98 0.05 -7.88
CA PRO A 78 -5.51 0.88 -8.98
C PRO A 78 -4.90 0.05 -10.11
N CYS A 79 -5.33 0.29 -11.34
CA CYS A 79 -4.85 -0.39 -12.55
C CYS A 79 -4.41 0.61 -13.61
N ASN A 80 -3.20 0.41 -14.16
CA ASN A 80 -2.59 1.28 -15.18
C ASN A 80 -2.52 2.75 -14.73
N VAL A 81 -2.03 2.99 -13.52
CA VAL A 81 -1.99 4.33 -12.89
C VAL A 81 -0.56 4.88 -12.85
N GLN A 82 -0.42 6.18 -13.10
CA GLN A 82 0.86 6.88 -12.97
C GLN A 82 0.86 7.86 -11.80
N GLN A 83 1.88 7.75 -10.95
CA GLN A 83 2.13 8.62 -9.79
C GLN A 83 0.99 8.69 -8.75
N PRO A 84 0.35 7.57 -8.36
CA PRO A 84 -0.64 7.64 -7.30
C PRO A 84 0.02 7.89 -5.95
N SER A 85 -0.58 8.78 -5.16
CA SER A 85 -0.22 9.00 -3.76
C SER A 85 -1.37 8.63 -2.84
N LEU A 86 -1.13 7.60 -2.03
CA LEU A 86 -2.10 6.98 -1.14
C LEU A 86 -1.66 7.18 0.31
N LYS A 87 -2.49 7.85 1.12
CA LYS A 87 -2.20 8.11 2.52
C LYS A 87 -3.35 7.72 3.47
N PRO A 88 -3.65 6.42 3.61
CA PRO A 88 -4.66 5.97 4.56
C PRO A 88 -4.19 6.07 6.00
N CYS A 89 -5.08 6.56 6.86
CA CYS A 89 -4.85 6.66 8.30
C CYS A 89 -6.01 6.05 9.08
N ASN A 90 -5.68 5.33 10.17
CA ASN A 90 -6.62 4.73 11.11
C ASN A 90 -7.62 3.79 10.40
N ALA A 91 -7.12 2.64 9.93
CA ALA A 91 -7.95 1.59 9.35
C ALA A 91 -7.93 0.31 10.18
N GLN A 92 -9.06 -0.39 10.32
CA GLN A 92 -9.02 -1.73 10.90
C GLN A 92 -8.49 -2.73 9.87
N GLN A 93 -9.02 -2.68 8.65
CA GLN A 93 -8.62 -3.55 7.56
C GLN A 93 -8.31 -2.73 6.32
N HIS A 94 -7.18 -3.02 5.69
CA HIS A 94 -6.76 -2.40 4.45
C HIS A 94 -6.30 -3.46 3.46
N SER A 95 -6.88 -3.45 2.26
CA SER A 95 -6.38 -4.16 1.09
C SER A 95 -6.00 -3.15 0.01
N LEU A 96 -4.87 -3.38 -0.66
CA LEU A 96 -4.47 -2.62 -1.82
C LEU A 96 -3.83 -3.58 -2.83
N GLU A 97 -4.42 -3.64 -4.03
CA GLU A 97 -4.05 -4.56 -5.10
C GLU A 97 -3.72 -3.76 -6.37
N PRO A 98 -2.53 -3.12 -6.43
CA PRO A 98 -2.16 -2.28 -7.55
C PRO A 98 -1.61 -3.14 -8.70
N CYS A 99 -1.96 -2.79 -9.94
CA CYS A 99 -1.50 -3.48 -11.14
C CYS A 99 -1.00 -2.49 -12.20
N ASN A 100 0.20 -2.73 -12.73
CA ASN A 100 0.84 -1.88 -13.76
C ASN A 100 0.94 -0.40 -13.33
N VAL A 101 1.47 -0.16 -12.14
CA VAL A 101 1.57 1.20 -11.58
C VAL A 101 3.00 1.72 -11.67
N GLN A 102 3.16 3.00 -12.00
CA GLN A 102 4.48 3.64 -12.07
C GLN A 102 4.60 4.75 -11.03
N GLN A 103 5.70 4.74 -10.28
CA GLN A 103 6.09 5.77 -9.31
C GLN A 103 5.03 6.02 -8.22
N SER A 104 4.50 4.95 -7.62
CA SER A 104 3.53 5.05 -6.54
C SER A 104 4.16 5.41 -5.20
N SER A 105 3.39 6.09 -4.35
CA SER A 105 3.76 6.29 -2.96
C SER A 105 2.60 5.97 -2.04
N LEU A 106 2.79 4.96 -1.18
CA LEU A 106 1.87 4.56 -0.15
C LEU A 106 2.47 4.83 1.23
N GLU A 107 1.83 5.71 1.99
CA GLU A 107 2.19 5.99 3.37
C GLU A 107 1.01 5.65 4.28
N ARG A 108 1.16 4.67 5.18
CA ARG A 108 0.05 4.22 6.04
C ARG A 108 0.41 4.37 7.51
N CYS A 109 -0.59 4.65 8.33
CA CYS A 109 -0.40 4.75 9.77
C CYS A 109 -1.60 4.18 10.54
N ASN A 110 -1.28 3.41 11.58
CA ASN A 110 -2.23 2.83 12.53
C ASN A 110 -3.25 1.91 11.85
N VAL A 111 -2.77 0.85 11.20
CA VAL A 111 -3.64 -0.17 10.59
C VAL A 111 -3.59 -1.47 11.39
N GLN A 112 -4.74 -2.05 11.72
CA GLN A 112 -4.72 -3.33 12.45
C GLN A 112 -4.31 -4.47 11.52
N GLN A 113 -4.91 -4.59 10.34
CA GLN A 113 -4.58 -5.62 9.36
C GLN A 113 -4.42 -5.01 7.98
N SER A 114 -3.32 -5.35 7.31
CA SER A 114 -2.99 -4.83 6.00
C SER A 114 -2.50 -5.94 5.08
N SER A 115 -3.08 -6.02 3.89
CA SER A 115 -2.58 -6.83 2.78
C SER A 115 -2.26 -5.91 1.61
N LEU A 116 -1.08 -6.10 1.00
CA LEU A 116 -0.67 -5.45 -0.22
C LEU A 116 -0.31 -6.53 -1.24
N GLU A 117 -0.92 -6.46 -2.42
CA GLU A 117 -0.68 -7.43 -3.51
C GLU A 117 -0.29 -6.74 -4.83
N PRO A 118 0.86 -6.00 -4.88
CA PRO A 118 1.30 -5.35 -6.11
C PRO A 118 1.78 -6.31 -7.19
N CYS A 119 1.48 -5.94 -8.43
CA CYS A 119 1.92 -6.66 -9.62
C CYS A 119 2.35 -5.69 -10.72
N ASN A 120 3.57 -5.91 -11.24
CA ASN A 120 4.17 -5.11 -12.30
C ASN A 120 4.28 -3.61 -11.95
N GLU A 121 4.64 -3.24 -10.71
CA GLU A 121 4.97 -1.85 -10.39
C GLU A 121 6.43 -1.49 -10.70
N GLN A 122 6.65 -0.18 -10.89
CA GLN A 122 7.98 0.40 -11.08
C GLN A 122 8.18 1.56 -10.10
N GLN A 123 9.21 1.45 -9.27
CA GLN A 123 9.59 2.43 -8.24
C GLN A 123 8.49 2.76 -7.20
N PRO A 124 7.74 1.78 -6.67
CA PRO A 124 6.87 2.00 -5.54
C PRO A 124 7.66 2.34 -4.27
N LEU A 125 7.10 3.28 -3.50
CA LEU A 125 7.58 3.64 -2.17
C LEU A 125 6.50 3.30 -1.14
N LEU A 126 6.74 2.26 -0.35
CA LEU A 126 5.82 1.75 0.67
C LEU A 126 6.35 2.07 2.06
N LYS A 127 5.58 2.80 2.87
CA LYS A 127 5.93 3.15 4.26
C LYS A 127 4.79 2.82 5.24
N PRO A 128 4.60 1.54 5.59
CA PRO A 128 3.66 1.17 6.64
C PRO A 128 4.22 1.48 8.03
N CYS A 129 3.38 2.02 8.92
CA CYS A 129 3.80 2.39 10.28
C CYS A 129 2.71 2.05 11.31
N ASN A 130 3.14 1.46 12.43
CA ASN A 130 2.27 1.05 13.54
C ASN A 130 1.19 0.04 13.11
N ASP A 131 1.56 -0.91 12.24
CA ASP A 131 0.66 -1.97 11.81
C ASP A 131 0.70 -3.16 12.80
N GLN A 132 -0.45 -3.73 13.18
CA GLN A 132 -0.42 -4.98 13.97
C GLN A 132 -0.03 -6.16 13.08
N GLN A 133 -0.62 -6.25 11.89
CA GLN A 133 -0.31 -7.27 10.91
C GLN A 133 -0.13 -6.62 9.53
N PHE A 134 0.99 -6.92 8.90
CA PHE A 134 1.30 -6.51 7.53
C PHE A 134 1.74 -7.70 6.70
N SER A 135 1.08 -7.89 5.56
CA SER A 135 1.46 -8.84 4.53
C SER A 135 1.70 -8.09 3.22
N LEU A 136 2.80 -8.42 2.54
CA LEU A 136 3.06 -7.98 1.17
C LEU A 136 3.39 -9.20 0.33
N VAL A 137 2.58 -9.46 -0.69
CA VAL A 137 2.86 -10.45 -1.74
C VAL A 137 3.08 -9.65 -3.01
N SER A 138 4.24 -9.72 -3.63
CA SER A 138 4.55 -8.85 -4.77
C SER A 138 5.16 -9.63 -5.91
N CYS A 139 4.89 -9.22 -7.15
CA CYS A 139 5.50 -9.88 -8.29
C CYS A 139 5.85 -8.95 -9.46
N ASN A 140 7.01 -9.22 -10.07
CA ASN A 140 7.55 -8.50 -11.23
C ASN A 140 7.77 -7.00 -10.97
N GLU A 141 8.34 -6.68 -9.81
CA GLU A 141 8.56 -5.30 -9.36
C GLU A 141 9.99 -4.82 -9.70
N GLN A 142 10.16 -3.49 -9.82
CA GLN A 142 11.47 -2.90 -10.11
C GLN A 142 11.72 -1.61 -9.32
N GLY A 143 12.78 -1.62 -8.50
CA GLY A 143 13.30 -0.45 -7.79
C GLY A 143 12.48 -0.08 -6.56
N ASP A 144 11.93 -1.08 -5.88
CA ASP A 144 11.00 -0.88 -4.77
C ASP A 144 11.72 -0.45 -3.50
N ALA A 145 11.09 0.46 -2.77
CA ALA A 145 11.55 0.88 -1.46
C ALA A 145 10.47 0.62 -0.42
N LEU A 146 10.72 -0.36 0.45
CA LEU A 146 9.83 -0.75 1.53
C LEU A 146 10.44 -0.37 2.89
N LYS A 147 9.72 0.45 3.65
CA LYS A 147 10.17 0.99 4.93
C LYS A 147 9.16 0.81 6.08
N PRO A 148 8.86 -0.44 6.49
CA PRO A 148 8.01 -0.74 7.62
C PRO A 148 8.62 -0.28 8.94
N CYS A 149 7.79 0.25 9.85
CA CYS A 149 8.23 0.50 11.21
C CYS A 149 7.14 0.24 12.25
N ASN A 150 7.57 -0.27 13.41
CA ASN A 150 6.71 -0.66 14.53
C ASN A 150 5.63 -1.65 14.10
N VAL A 151 6.00 -2.71 13.37
CA VAL A 151 5.06 -3.74 12.92
C VAL A 151 5.10 -4.94 13.87
N HIS A 152 3.95 -5.37 14.40
CA HIS A 152 3.96 -6.53 15.31
C HIS A 152 4.24 -7.84 14.55
N GLN A 153 3.53 -8.09 13.45
CA GLN A 153 3.78 -9.22 12.54
C GLN A 153 3.91 -8.75 11.10
N HIS A 154 5.02 -9.10 10.48
CA HIS A 154 5.40 -8.66 9.15
C HIS A 154 5.77 -9.86 8.27
N SER A 155 5.05 -10.05 7.16
CA SER A 155 5.32 -11.10 6.18
C SER A 155 5.53 -10.50 4.80
N LEU A 156 6.60 -10.92 4.12
CA LEU A 156 6.94 -10.48 2.77
C LEU A 156 7.17 -11.70 1.88
N GLU A 157 6.51 -11.72 0.73
CA GLU A 157 6.64 -12.76 -0.29
C GLU A 157 6.86 -12.11 -1.68
N PRO A 158 7.99 -11.42 -1.93
CA PRO A 158 8.34 -10.90 -3.25
C PRO A 158 8.82 -12.00 -4.20
N CYS A 159 8.44 -11.85 -5.47
CA CYS A 159 8.83 -12.74 -6.56
C CYS A 159 9.22 -11.95 -7.82
N ASN A 160 10.36 -12.28 -8.42
CA ASN A 160 10.88 -11.61 -9.63
C ASN A 160 11.10 -10.11 -9.44
N VAL A 161 11.65 -9.69 -8.30
CA VAL A 161 11.91 -8.27 -8.01
C VAL A 161 13.37 -7.90 -8.27
N GLN A 162 13.57 -6.70 -8.81
CA GLN A 162 14.90 -6.16 -9.10
C GLN A 162 15.21 -4.93 -8.24
N GLN A 163 16.36 -4.97 -7.57
CA GLN A 163 16.85 -3.90 -6.69
C GLN A 163 15.88 -3.51 -5.56
N PRO A 164 15.28 -4.47 -4.83
CA PRO A 164 14.48 -4.13 -3.67
C PRO A 164 15.36 -3.54 -2.56
N SER A 165 14.86 -2.49 -1.93
CA SER A 165 15.44 -1.89 -0.74
C SER A 165 14.47 -2.02 0.43
N LEU A 166 14.81 -2.86 1.40
CA LEU A 166 14.04 -3.03 2.61
C LEU A 166 14.78 -2.44 3.82
N GLU A 167 14.14 -1.49 4.49
CA GLU A 167 14.58 -0.96 5.78
C GLU A 167 13.45 -1.15 6.80
N SER A 168 13.59 -2.13 7.71
CA SER A 168 12.56 -2.39 8.73
C SER A 168 13.04 -1.99 10.12
N CYS A 169 12.14 -1.47 10.96
CA CYS A 169 12.44 -1.10 12.34
C CYS A 169 11.39 -1.54 13.35
N ASN A 170 11.86 -2.07 14.48
CA ASN A 170 11.04 -2.40 15.66
C ASN A 170 9.93 -3.42 15.35
N ASP A 171 10.26 -4.46 14.60
CA ASP A 171 9.31 -5.53 14.30
C ASP A 171 9.40 -6.64 15.36
N GLN A 172 8.27 -7.20 15.80
CA GLN A 172 8.35 -8.36 16.70
C GLN A 172 8.60 -9.64 15.92
N GLN A 173 7.82 -9.89 14.87
CA GLN A 173 7.99 -11.04 14.00
C GLN A 173 8.12 -10.58 12.55
N PHE A 174 9.19 -11.02 11.91
CA PHE A 174 9.47 -10.75 10.51
C PHE A 174 9.73 -12.06 9.77
N SER A 175 8.95 -12.30 8.73
CA SER A 175 9.11 -13.41 7.79
C SER A 175 9.34 -12.85 6.39
N LEU A 176 10.30 -13.44 5.69
CA LEU A 176 10.60 -13.09 4.31
C LEU A 176 10.88 -14.35 3.49
N GLU A 177 10.04 -14.56 2.48
CA GLU A 177 10.20 -15.60 1.47
C GLU A 177 10.57 -14.93 0.13
N LEU A 178 11.76 -15.20 -0.39
CA LEU A 178 12.30 -14.52 -1.59
C LEU A 178 12.44 -15.49 -2.76
N CYS A 179 11.82 -15.18 -3.89
CA CYS A 179 11.96 -15.95 -5.12
C CYS A 179 12.45 -15.06 -6.29
N ASN A 180 13.51 -15.49 -7.00
CA ASN A 180 13.99 -14.83 -8.24
C ASN A 180 14.41 -13.35 -8.11
N GLU A 181 15.12 -13.01 -7.04
CA GLU A 181 15.54 -11.63 -6.74
C GLU A 181 16.93 -11.30 -7.29
N GLN A 182 17.19 -10.01 -7.56
CA GLN A 182 18.51 -9.51 -7.93
C GLN A 182 18.83 -8.14 -7.31
N GLY A 183 19.90 -8.08 -6.50
CA GLY A 183 20.48 -6.82 -6.03
C GLY A 183 19.96 -6.32 -4.68
N ASP A 184 19.49 -7.23 -3.83
CA ASP A 184 18.74 -6.91 -2.62
C ASP A 184 19.61 -6.27 -1.53
N ALA A 185 19.08 -5.20 -0.93
CA ALA A 185 19.61 -4.60 0.29
C ALA A 185 18.57 -4.72 1.41
N LEU A 186 18.81 -5.62 2.35
CA LEU A 186 17.91 -5.88 3.48
C LEU A 186 18.54 -5.37 4.78
N LYS A 187 17.85 -4.45 5.47
CA LYS A 187 18.30 -3.81 6.71
C LYS A 187 17.26 -3.92 7.83
N PRO A 188 17.02 -5.12 8.38
CA PRO A 188 16.15 -5.29 9.53
C PRO A 188 16.81 -4.75 10.81
N CYS A 189 16.09 -3.93 11.57
CA CYS A 189 16.58 -3.30 12.80
C CYS A 189 15.64 -3.58 13.97
N ASN A 190 16.18 -3.97 15.13
CA ASN A 190 15.39 -4.28 16.33
C ASN A 190 14.26 -5.30 16.08
N VAL A 191 14.56 -6.38 15.34
CA VAL A 191 13.62 -7.47 15.06
C VAL A 191 13.77 -8.56 16.11
N GLN A 192 12.68 -8.98 16.77
CA GLN A 192 12.77 -10.03 17.82
C GLN A 192 12.86 -11.44 17.23
N GLN A 193 12.15 -11.71 16.13
CA GLN A 193 12.16 -12.98 15.42
C GLN A 193 12.26 -12.75 13.92
N LEU A 194 13.28 -13.34 13.31
CA LEU A 194 13.57 -13.23 11.88
C LEU A 194 13.54 -14.62 11.24
N SER A 195 12.66 -14.83 10.26
CA SER A 195 12.62 -16.02 9.41
C SER A 195 12.93 -15.63 7.97
N LEU A 196 13.87 -16.34 7.34
CA LEU A 196 14.32 -16.09 5.97
C LEU A 196 14.30 -17.39 5.16
N GLU A 197 13.47 -17.46 4.14
CA GLU A 197 13.35 -18.62 3.26
C GLU A 197 13.62 -18.21 1.80
N PRO A 198 14.87 -18.37 1.31
CA PRO A 198 15.18 -18.12 -0.09
C PRO A 198 14.77 -19.32 -0.97
N CYS A 199 14.03 -19.07 -2.05
CA CYS A 199 13.66 -20.09 -3.03
C CYS A 199 14.83 -20.46 -3.98
N ASN A 200 15.83 -19.57 -4.10
CA ASN A 200 16.98 -19.70 -5.01
C ASN A 200 18.34 -19.65 -4.28
N GLU A 201 19.40 -20.05 -4.97
CA GLU A 201 20.77 -20.17 -4.41
C GLU A 201 21.49 -18.84 -4.09
N GLN A 202 20.90 -17.68 -4.44
CA GLN A 202 21.47 -16.38 -4.10
C GLN A 202 20.97 -15.90 -2.74
N ARG A 203 21.91 -15.72 -1.80
CA ARG A 203 21.59 -15.11 -0.50
C ARG A 203 21.49 -13.58 -0.66
N PRO A 204 20.43 -12.95 -0.16
CA PRO A 204 20.32 -11.49 -0.16
C PRO A 204 21.41 -10.88 0.75
N SER A 205 21.79 -9.63 0.47
CA SER A 205 22.69 -8.88 1.34
C SER A 205 21.93 -8.42 2.59
N LEU A 206 22.22 -9.04 3.73
CA LEU A 206 21.61 -8.74 5.03
C LEU A 206 22.57 -7.91 5.90
N GLU A 207 22.15 -6.71 6.27
CA GLU A 207 22.85 -5.84 7.21
C GLU A 207 21.94 -5.55 8.43
N PRO A 208 21.81 -6.49 9.39
CA PRO A 208 21.01 -6.27 10.59
C PRO A 208 21.64 -5.21 11.51
N CYS A 209 20.83 -4.37 12.14
CA CYS A 209 21.29 -3.41 13.14
C CYS A 209 20.69 -3.74 14.53
N ASN A 210 21.58 -3.92 15.52
CA ASN A 210 21.31 -4.30 16.92
C ASN A 210 20.77 -5.74 17.11
N GLU A 211 21.63 -6.63 17.63
CA GLU A 211 21.31 -8.04 17.87
C GLU A 211 20.56 -8.26 19.20
N GLN A 212 19.37 -8.87 19.15
CA GLN A 212 18.86 -9.68 20.27
C GLN A 212 18.43 -11.06 19.76
N GLN A 213 19.32 -12.03 19.98
CA GLN A 213 19.14 -13.49 19.91
C GLN A 213 18.63 -14.11 18.60
N HIS A 214 19.58 -14.61 17.81
CA HIS A 214 19.33 -15.57 16.73
C HIS A 214 19.08 -16.97 17.32
N SER A 215 18.00 -17.64 16.89
CA SER A 215 17.96 -19.11 16.82
C SER A 215 18.21 -19.53 15.37
N PRO A 216 18.97 -20.61 15.13
CA PRO A 216 19.38 -21.06 13.80
C PRO A 216 18.23 -21.62 12.97
#